data_AF-A0A952UZ83-F1
#
_entry.id   AF-A0A952UZ83-F1
#
_cell.length_a   1.000
_cell.length_b   1.000
_cell.length_c   1.000
_cell.angle_alpha   90.00
_cell.angle_beta   90.00
_cell.angle_gamma   90.00
#
_symmetry.space_group_name_H-M   'P 1'
#
loop_
_entity.id
_entity.type
_entity.pdbx_description
1 polymer ?
#
loop_
_entity_poly.entity_id
_entity_poly.type
_entity_poly.pdbx_seq_one_letter_code
_entity_poly.pdbx_strand_id
1 'polypeptide(L)'
;MPTLPLTKELLLETLRAILLEERDAIRRLDADGMDRASDAKEAVLARLHETPHEDRGPLIEALAELQPELRHNMILFTHAAAFIAAEKRDRAKTPSLRKAS
;
A
#
# COMPACT_ATOMS: atom_id res chain seq x y z
N MET A 1 10.48 26.10 0.72
CA MET A 1 11.56 25.10 0.81
C MET A 1 11.89 24.69 -0.63
N PRO A 2 13.13 24.82 -1.13
CA PRO A 2 13.47 24.28 -2.44
C PRO A 2 13.37 22.75 -2.34
N THR A 3 12.39 22.17 -3.02
CA THR A 3 12.22 20.71 -3.12
C THR A 3 13.34 20.19 -4.00
N LEU A 4 14.21 19.35 -3.44
CA LEU A 4 15.23 18.64 -4.22
C LEU A 4 14.56 17.94 -5.43
N PRO A 5 15.19 17.97 -6.61
CA PRO A 5 14.66 17.29 -7.79
C PRO A 5 14.49 15.81 -7.49
N LEU A 6 13.35 15.24 -7.91
CA LEU A 6 13.04 13.84 -7.71
C LEU A 6 13.93 13.00 -8.62
N THR A 7 14.94 12.34 -8.06
CA THR A 7 15.82 11.43 -8.80
C THR A 7 15.26 10.01 -8.81
N LYS A 8 15.80 9.15 -9.70
CA LYS A 8 15.46 7.72 -9.78
C LYS A 8 15.69 7.01 -8.44
N GLU A 9 16.86 7.22 -7.84
CA GLU A 9 17.27 6.57 -6.59
C GLU A 9 16.37 7.01 -5.42
N LEU A 10 16.10 8.33 -5.33
CA LEU A 10 15.23 8.87 -4.29
C LEU A 10 13.80 8.34 -4.44
N LEU A 11 13.31 8.22 -5.67
CA LEU A 11 11.99 7.65 -5.95
C LEU A 11 11.92 6.18 -5.53
N LEU A 12 12.93 5.38 -5.88
CA LEU A 12 13.01 3.97 -5.49
C LEU A 12 13.07 3.79 -3.98
N GLU A 13 13.92 4.54 -3.30
CA GLU A 13 14.04 4.49 -1.84
C GLU A 13 12.71 4.87 -1.16
N THR A 14 12.11 5.99 -1.58
CA THR A 14 10.86 6.49 -1.03
C THR A 14 9.72 5.49 -1.23
N LEU A 15 9.53 4.99 -2.46
CA LEU A 15 8.45 4.06 -2.74
C LEU A 15 8.67 2.69 -2.10
N ARG A 16 9.92 2.20 -2.00
CA ARG A 16 10.21 0.95 -1.27
C ARG A 16 9.85 1.06 0.20
N ALA A 17 10.18 2.19 0.84
CA ALA A 17 9.80 2.43 2.23
C ALA A 17 8.27 2.41 2.39
N ILE A 18 7.54 3.13 1.53
CA ILE A 18 6.07 3.17 1.56
C ILE A 18 5.47 1.77 1.32
N LEU A 19 5.99 1.02 0.35
CA LEU A 19 5.51 -0.34 0.06
C LEU A 19 5.82 -1.32 1.20
N LEU A 20 6.91 -1.12 1.93
CA LEU A 20 7.21 -1.90 3.13
C LEU A 20 6.22 -1.58 4.26
N GLU A 21 5.94 -0.30 4.49
CA GLU A 21 4.95 0.13 5.48
C GLU A 21 3.55 -0.40 5.15
N GLU A 22 3.13 -0.31 3.89
CA GLU A 22 1.88 -0.88 3.40
C GLU A 22 1.82 -2.39 3.67
N ARG A 23 2.90 -3.11 3.36
CA ARG A 23 2.97 -4.56 3.58
C ARG A 23 2.78 -4.91 5.04
N ASP A 24 3.42 -4.18 5.93
CA ASP A 24 3.30 -4.38 7.37
C ASP A 24 1.91 -4.00 7.90
N ALA A 25 1.30 -2.95 7.35
CA ALA A 25 -0.09 -2.60 7.66
C ALA A 25 -1.07 -3.70 7.24
N ILE A 26 -0.93 -4.26 6.03
CA ILE A 26 -1.75 -5.38 5.56
C ILE A 26 -1.59 -6.59 6.49
N ARG A 27 -0.36 -6.95 6.88
CA ARG A 27 -0.12 -8.09 7.78
C ARG A 27 -0.76 -7.91 9.16
N ARG A 28 -0.79 -6.67 9.66
CA ARG A 28 -1.41 -6.33 10.95
C ARG A 28 -2.91 -6.07 10.86
N LEU A 29 -3.49 -6.09 9.65
CA LEU A 29 -4.86 -5.63 9.39
C LEU A 29 -5.11 -4.20 9.93
N ASP A 30 -4.09 -3.35 9.80
CA ASP A 30 -4.07 -1.97 10.31
C ASP A 30 -4.62 -1.00 9.25
N ALA A 31 -5.85 -0.53 9.47
CA ALA A 31 -6.53 0.38 8.55
C ALA A 31 -5.84 1.76 8.49
N ASP A 32 -5.47 2.34 9.63
CA ASP A 32 -4.80 3.63 9.67
C ASP A 32 -3.42 3.56 9.00
N GLY A 33 -2.74 2.42 9.11
CA GLY A 33 -1.50 2.14 8.39
C GLY A 33 -1.69 2.08 6.87
N MET A 34 -2.80 1.50 6.40
CA MET A 34 -3.13 1.49 4.98
C MET A 34 -3.43 2.89 4.44
N ASP A 35 -4.17 3.70 5.19
CA ASP A 35 -4.51 5.07 4.80
C ASP A 35 -3.25 5.93 4.67
N ARG A 36 -2.35 5.89 5.67
CA ARG A 36 -1.06 6.60 5.61
C ARG A 36 -0.22 6.18 4.41
N ALA A 37 -0.15 4.88 4.12
CA ALA A 37 0.59 4.38 2.97
C ALA A 37 -0.06 4.81 1.64
N SER A 38 -1.39 4.90 1.59
CA SER A 38 -2.11 5.44 0.42
C SER A 38 -1.79 6.92 0.20
N ASP A 39 -1.93 7.75 1.23
CA ASP A 39 -1.64 9.19 1.19
C ASP A 39 -0.19 9.45 0.77
N ALA A 40 0.76 8.67 1.29
CA ALA A 40 2.16 8.78 0.92
C ALA A 40 2.41 8.45 -0.56
N LYS A 41 1.74 7.42 -1.11
CA LYS A 41 1.81 7.11 -2.55
C LYS A 41 1.21 8.23 -3.39
N GLU A 42 0.08 8.79 -2.99
CA GLU A 42 -0.55 9.92 -3.69
C GLU A 42 0.36 11.15 -3.72
N ALA A 43 1.04 11.46 -2.61
CA ALA A 43 2.02 12.55 -2.55
C ALA A 43 3.19 12.32 -3.52
N VAL A 44 3.69 11.08 -3.64
CA VAL A 44 4.74 10.74 -4.62
C VAL A 44 4.22 10.88 -6.06
N LEU A 45 3.01 10.40 -6.33
CA LEU A 45 2.39 10.50 -7.67
C LEU A 45 2.15 11.95 -8.09
N ALA A 46 1.74 12.81 -7.16
CA ALA A 46 1.60 14.25 -7.40
C ALA A 46 2.94 14.87 -7.80
N ARG A 47 4.02 14.56 -7.08
CA ARG A 47 5.37 15.02 -7.43
C ARG A 47 5.84 14.51 -8.78
N LEU A 48 5.53 13.25 -9.13
CA LEU A 48 5.83 12.69 -10.45
C LEU A 48 5.10 13.42 -11.59
N HIS A 49 3.86 13.88 -11.33
CA HIS A 49 3.10 14.65 -12.32
C HIS A 49 3.68 16.04 -12.55
N GLU A 50 4.28 16.64 -11.53
CA GLU A 50 4.97 17.92 -11.61
C GLU A 50 6.32 17.84 -12.33
N THR A 51 6.93 16.64 -12.44
CA THR A 51 8.21 16.45 -13.13
C THR A 51 8.06 16.75 -14.64
N PRO A 52 8.95 17.59 -15.22
CA PRO A 52 9.02 17.83 -16.65
C PRO A 52 9.16 16.55 -17.46
N HIS A 53 8.53 16.49 -18.64
CA HIS A 53 8.49 15.27 -19.44
C HIS A 53 9.89 14.74 -19.82
N GLU A 54 10.85 15.63 -20.08
CA GLU A 54 12.24 15.31 -20.41
C GLU A 54 12.98 14.55 -19.29
N ASP A 55 12.58 14.76 -18.04
CA ASP A 55 13.21 14.15 -16.87
C ASP A 55 12.51 12.86 -16.41
N ARG A 56 11.40 12.46 -17.05
CA ARG A 56 10.59 11.30 -16.62
C ARG A 56 11.20 9.95 -16.95
N GLY A 57 12.10 9.87 -17.93
CA GLY A 57 12.67 8.60 -18.41
C GLY A 57 13.19 7.71 -17.28
N PRO A 58 14.17 8.18 -16.48
CA PRO A 58 14.70 7.43 -15.33
C PRO A 58 13.64 7.10 -14.26
N LEU A 59 12.62 7.94 -14.10
CA LEU A 59 11.55 7.72 -13.12
C LEU A 59 10.60 6.61 -13.55
N ILE A 60 10.31 6.49 -14.85
CA ILE A 60 9.52 5.39 -15.40
C ILE A 60 10.23 4.05 -15.20
N GLU A 61 11.55 4.00 -15.38
CA GLU A 61 12.34 2.80 -15.09
C GLU A 61 12.24 2.40 -13.62
N ALA A 62 12.36 3.37 -12.69
CA ALA A 62 12.18 3.11 -11.27
C ALA A 62 10.79 2.55 -10.95
N LEU A 63 9.72 3.07 -11.57
CA LEU A 63 8.37 2.52 -11.40
C LEU A 63 8.26 1.09 -11.93
N ALA A 64 8.95 0.76 -13.02
CA ALA A 64 8.99 -0.60 -13.56
C ALA A 64 9.69 -1.57 -12.60
N GLU A 65 10.79 -1.15 -11.97
CA GLU A 65 11.52 -1.94 -10.97
C GLU A 65 10.68 -2.27 -9.72
N LEU A 66 9.68 -1.44 -9.40
CA LEU A 66 8.80 -1.62 -8.25
C LEU A 66 7.59 -2.53 -8.51
N GLN A 67 7.33 -2.91 -9.78
CA GLN A 67 6.18 -3.76 -10.13
C GLN A 67 6.10 -5.07 -9.32
N PRO A 68 7.21 -5.79 -9.03
CA PRO A 68 7.15 -7.01 -8.23
C PRO A 68 6.64 -6.75 -6.80
N GLU A 69 7.06 -5.64 -6.18
CA GLU A 69 6.66 -5.28 -4.82
C GLU A 69 5.18 -4.86 -4.75
N LEU A 70 4.73 -4.07 -5.71
CA LEU A 70 3.31 -3.71 -5.86
C LEU A 70 2.43 -4.95 -6.01
N ARG A 71 2.85 -5.89 -6.88
CA ARG A 71 2.12 -7.14 -7.08
C ARG A 71 2.08 -7.98 -5.81
N HIS A 72 3.18 -8.04 -5.06
CA HIS A 72 3.24 -8.76 -3.80
C HIS A 72 2.24 -8.20 -2.78
N ASN A 73 2.23 -6.88 -2.59
CA ASN A 73 1.30 -6.23 -1.66
C ASN A 73 -0.16 -6.41 -2.09
N MET A 74 -0.47 -6.35 -3.39
CA MET A 74 -1.82 -6.61 -3.92
C MET A 74 -2.30 -8.03 -3.63
N ILE A 75 -1.44 -9.04 -3.83
CA ILE A 75 -1.75 -10.44 -3.50
C ILE A 75 -2.02 -10.56 -2.00
N LEU A 76 -1.16 -9.99 -1.16
CA LEU A 76 -1.30 -10.02 0.28
C LEU A 76 -2.60 -9.35 0.75
N PHE A 77 -2.94 -8.19 0.20
CA PHE A 77 -4.18 -7.48 0.47
C PHE A 77 -5.42 -8.33 0.13
N THR A 78 -5.38 -9.01 -1.02
CA THR A 78 -6.46 -9.92 -1.43
C THR A 78 -6.66 -11.05 -0.42
N HIS A 79 -5.57 -11.64 0.07
CA HIS A 79 -5.63 -12.67 1.10
C HIS A 79 -6.15 -12.14 2.45
N ALA A 80 -5.70 -10.96 2.88
CA ALA A 80 -6.18 -10.30 4.10
C ALA A 80 -7.69 -10.02 4.03
N ALA A 81 -8.17 -9.51 2.88
CA ALA A 81 -9.59 -9.27 2.66
C ALA A 81 -10.42 -10.56 2.71
N ALA A 82 -9.93 -11.63 2.10
CA ALA A 82 -10.58 -12.95 2.14
C ALA A 82 -10.64 -13.52 3.57
N PHE A 83 -9.56 -13.37 4.34
CA PHE A 83 -9.51 -13.77 5.75
C PHE A 83 -10.55 -13.02 6.60
N ILE A 84 -10.60 -11.69 6.50
CA ILE A 84 -11.61 -10.87 7.20
C ILE A 84 -13.03 -11.30 6.83
N ALA A 85 -13.29 -11.59 5.55
CA ALA A 85 -14.60 -12.03 5.09
C ALA A 85 -15.00 -13.40 5.66
N ALA A 86 -14.05 -14.33 5.77
CA ALA A 86 -14.28 -15.64 6.39
C ALA A 86 -14.59 -15.51 7.89
N GLU A 87 -13.78 -14.76 8.63
CA GLU A 87 -13.98 -14.49 10.06
C GLU A 87 -15.35 -13.87 10.36
N LYS A 88 -15.79 -12.91 9.53
CA LYS A 88 -17.13 -12.31 9.65
C LYS A 88 -18.25 -13.33 9.47
N ARG A 89 -18.11 -14.26 8.52
CA ARG A 89 -19.10 -15.32 8.28
C ARG A 89 -19.16 -16.30 9.46
N ASP A 90 -18.03 -16.68 10.02
CA ASP A 90 -17.98 -17.66 11.11
C ASP A 90 -18.54 -17.08 12.42
N ARG A 91 -18.28 -15.79 12.68
CA ARG A 91 -18.93 -15.05 13.78
C ARG A 91 -20.44 -14.97 13.62
N ALA A 92 -20.93 -14.75 12.39
CA ALA A 92 -22.38 -14.70 12.11
C ALA A 92 -23.07 -16.07 12.28
N LYS A 93 -22.34 -17.17 12.07
CA LYS A 93 -22.84 -18.55 12.23
C LYS A 93 -22.83 -19.05 13.68
N THR A 94 -22.28 -18.30 14.62
CA THR A 94 -22.24 -18.68 16.04
C THR A 94 -23.31 -17.92 16.81
N PRO A 95 -24.60 -18.33 16.77
CA PRO A 95 -25.63 -17.71 17.59
C PRO A 95 -25.33 -18.00 19.06
N SER A 96 -25.38 -16.95 19.88
CA SER A 96 -25.19 -17.02 21.33
C SER A 96 -26.09 -18.10 21.94
N LEU A 97 -25.50 -19.14 22.50
CA LEU A 97 -26.13 -20.12 23.41
C LEU A 97 -26.59 -19.48 24.75
N ARG A 98 -26.88 -18.18 24.77
CA ARG A 98 -27.41 -17.46 25.93
C ARG A 98 -28.88 -17.15 25.69
N LYS A 99 -29.74 -18.15 25.91
CA LYS A 99 -31.11 -18.02 26.42
C LYS A 99 -31.72 -19.43 26.51
N ALA A 100 -31.39 -20.11 27.58
CA ALA A 100 -32.25 -21.13 28.17
C ALA A 100 -32.12 -20.92 29.69
N SER A 101 -32.95 -20.00 30.18
CA SER A 101 -33.30 -19.86 31.60
C SER A 101 -34.52 -20.72 31.87
#